data_AF-A0A970HW78-F1
#
_entry.id   AF-A0A970HW78-F1
#
_cell.length_a   1.000
_cell.length_b   1.000
_cell.length_c   1.000
_cell.angle_alpha   90.00
_cell.angle_beta   90.00
_cell.angle_gamma   90.00
#
_symmetry.space_group_name_H-M   'P 1'
#
loop_
_entity.id
_entity.type
_entity.pdbx_description
1 polymer ?
#
loop_
_entity_poly.entity_id
_entity_poly.type
_entity_poly.pdbx_seq_one_letter_code
_entity_poly.pdbx_strand_id
1 'polypeptide(L)'
;IVIFVGRLVWEKGVDTLLYALRQLVTVRPKVKLIVAGRGPIKEEMEGLAGRLGIAGHVHFVGHVDAETRDLLYGIADVAAFPSRYEPFGIVALEAMAAGLPVVVGDVGGLKEIVGADEVGLRIAPSSPGALSAALLTLLDDRRRAQAMARRAKEKVQRVFTWSSVAARTEQVYAEVLREYERSGWAVPPASDLRREPAAMPAGRYGSDKGRHNAYVTR
;
A
#
# COMPACT_ATOMS: atom_id res chain seq x y z
N ILE A 1 5.98 -21.91 -0.82
CA ILE A 1 5.30 -21.21 0.27
C ILE A 1 4.78 -19.88 -0.27
N VAL A 2 3.48 -19.64 -0.17
CA VAL A 2 2.88 -18.32 -0.38
C VAL A 2 2.76 -17.64 0.98
N ILE A 3 3.07 -16.35 1.05
CA ILE A 3 2.95 -15.58 2.30
C ILE A 3 2.02 -14.39 2.14
N PHE A 4 1.22 -14.16 3.17
CA PHE A 4 0.48 -12.93 3.40
C PHE A 4 0.94 -12.34 4.74
N VAL A 5 1.23 -11.04 4.75
CA VAL A 5 1.54 -10.29 5.97
C VAL A 5 0.62 -9.08 6.03
N GLY A 6 -0.11 -8.91 7.12
CA GLY A 6 -0.99 -7.75 7.30
C GLY A 6 -2.11 -7.96 8.32
N ARG A 7 -2.89 -6.91 8.55
CA ARG A 7 -4.08 -7.00 9.40
C ARG A 7 -5.11 -7.94 8.80
N LEU A 8 -5.75 -8.76 9.63
CA LEU A 8 -6.87 -9.60 9.22
C LEU A 8 -8.15 -8.79 9.30
N VAL A 9 -8.41 -8.04 8.23
CA VAL A 9 -9.61 -7.24 7.98
C VAL A 9 -10.07 -7.44 6.54
N TRP A 10 -11.34 -7.17 6.25
CA TRP A 10 -11.96 -7.44 4.94
C TRP A 10 -11.26 -6.73 3.77
N GLU A 11 -10.73 -5.53 4.02
CA GLU A 11 -10.04 -4.71 3.03
C GLU A 11 -8.76 -5.38 2.50
N LYS A 12 -8.16 -6.30 3.26
CA LYS A 12 -6.92 -6.98 2.87
C LYS A 12 -7.11 -8.22 2.00
N GLY A 13 -8.36 -8.67 1.80
CA GLY A 13 -8.65 -9.72 0.82
C GLY A 13 -8.18 -11.13 1.19
N VAL A 14 -8.00 -11.44 2.48
CA VAL A 14 -7.55 -12.77 2.92
C VAL A 14 -8.51 -13.88 2.47
N ASP A 15 -9.81 -13.60 2.44
CA ASP A 15 -10.82 -14.50 1.88
C ASP A 15 -10.58 -14.78 0.38
N THR A 16 -10.25 -13.76 -0.41
CA THR A 16 -9.87 -13.91 -1.83
C THR A 16 -8.65 -14.82 -1.96
N LEU A 17 -7.67 -14.67 -1.07
CA LEU A 17 -6.48 -15.53 -1.02
C LEU A 17 -6.83 -16.99 -0.69
N LEU A 18 -7.77 -17.23 0.23
CA LEU A 18 -8.21 -18.59 0.57
C LEU A 18 -8.95 -19.26 -0.59
N TYR A 19 -9.85 -18.54 -1.27
CA TYR A 19 -10.51 -19.06 -2.48
C TYR A 19 -9.51 -19.33 -3.61
N ALA A 20 -8.49 -18.48 -3.78
CA ALA A 20 -7.43 -18.69 -4.75
C ALA A 20 -6.57 -19.92 -4.40
N LEU A 21 -6.22 -20.07 -3.12
CA LEU A 21 -5.48 -21.23 -2.63
C LEU A 21 -6.25 -22.53 -2.86
N ARG A 22 -7.58 -22.53 -2.69
CA ARG A 22 -8.42 -23.70 -2.99
C ARG A 22 -8.28 -24.18 -4.44
N GLN A 23 -8.14 -23.26 -5.38
CA GLN A 23 -7.89 -23.60 -6.79
C GLN A 23 -6.43 -24.04 -6.98
N LEU A 24 -5.49 -23.34 -6.36
CA LEU A 24 -4.06 -23.63 -6.51
C LEU A 24 -3.66 -25.01 -5.94
N VAL A 25 -4.31 -25.47 -4.87
CA VAL A 25 -4.03 -26.78 -4.25
C VAL A 25 -4.37 -27.95 -5.21
N THR A 26 -5.33 -27.80 -6.13
CA THR A 26 -5.67 -28.88 -7.06
C THR A 26 -4.57 -29.14 -8.10
N VAL A 27 -3.82 -28.09 -8.47
CA VAL A 27 -2.73 -28.17 -9.44
C VAL A 27 -1.36 -28.24 -8.77
N ARG A 28 -1.22 -27.72 -7.54
CA ARG A 28 0.01 -27.75 -6.74
C ARG A 28 -0.29 -28.26 -5.32
N PRO A 29 -0.47 -29.58 -5.11
CA PRO A 29 -0.87 -30.15 -3.83
C PRO A 29 0.11 -29.94 -2.67
N LYS A 30 1.33 -29.48 -2.93
CA LYS A 30 2.33 -29.17 -1.89
C LYS A 30 2.36 -27.70 -1.50
N VAL A 31 1.55 -26.84 -2.12
CA VAL A 31 1.51 -25.41 -1.78
C VAL A 31 1.03 -25.23 -0.35
N LYS A 32 1.68 -24.32 0.37
CA LYS A 32 1.32 -23.88 1.72
C LYS A 32 1.20 -22.37 1.73
N LEU A 33 0.25 -21.86 2.50
CA LEU A 33 0.01 -20.45 2.76
C LEU A 33 0.35 -20.15 4.22
N ILE A 34 1.20 -19.15 4.44
CA ILE A 34 1.44 -18.55 5.75
C ILE A 34 0.67 -17.23 5.81
N VAL A 35 -0.16 -17.06 6.84
CA VAL A 35 -0.91 -15.84 7.11
C VAL A 35 -0.38 -15.25 8.42
N ALA A 36 0.46 -14.22 8.32
CA ALA A 36 1.02 -13.50 9.44
C ALA A 36 0.24 -12.20 9.68
N GLY A 37 -0.46 -12.12 10.80
CA GLY A 37 -1.36 -11.02 11.11
C GLY A 37 -2.31 -11.30 12.27
N ARG A 38 -2.92 -10.23 12.78
CA ARG A 38 -4.06 -10.28 13.69
C ARG A 38 -5.18 -9.40 13.15
N GLY A 39 -6.40 -9.68 13.56
CA GLY A 39 -7.55 -8.85 13.26
C GLY A 39 -8.86 -9.59 13.46
N PRO A 40 -9.98 -8.85 13.40
CA PRO A 40 -11.30 -9.33 13.80
C PRO A 40 -11.86 -10.47 12.95
N ILE A 41 -11.36 -10.67 11.72
CA ILE A 41 -11.87 -11.74 10.83
C ILE A 41 -11.04 -13.03 10.90
N LYS A 42 -10.11 -13.17 11.86
CA LYS A 42 -9.21 -14.34 11.91
C LYS A 42 -10.00 -15.65 12.02
N GLU A 43 -10.87 -15.74 13.00
CA GLU A 43 -11.66 -16.95 13.28
C GLU A 43 -12.58 -17.29 12.10
N GLU A 44 -13.13 -16.26 11.45
CA GLU A 44 -13.94 -16.42 10.24
C GLU A 44 -13.12 -17.00 9.07
N MET A 45 -11.88 -16.52 8.89
CA MET A 45 -10.96 -17.01 7.85
C MET A 45 -10.47 -18.43 8.12
N GLU A 46 -10.22 -18.79 9.38
CA GLU A 46 -9.92 -20.18 9.77
C GLU A 46 -11.11 -21.11 9.48
N GLY A 47 -12.33 -20.68 9.82
CA GLY A 47 -13.55 -21.40 9.49
C GLY A 47 -13.77 -21.52 7.98
N LEU A 48 -13.48 -20.48 7.20
CA LEU A 48 -13.53 -20.52 5.73
C LEU A 48 -12.52 -21.53 5.17
N ALA A 49 -11.29 -21.55 5.66
CA ALA A 49 -10.29 -22.54 5.25
C ALA A 49 -10.75 -23.99 5.53
N GLY A 50 -11.43 -24.20 6.67
CA GLY A 50 -12.07 -25.48 6.99
C GLY A 50 -13.17 -25.86 6.01
N ARG A 51 -14.12 -24.95 5.73
CA ARG A 51 -15.22 -25.17 4.77
C ARG A 51 -14.72 -25.43 3.34
N LEU A 52 -13.62 -24.81 2.96
CA LEU A 52 -12.97 -25.02 1.66
C LEU A 52 -12.19 -26.34 1.59
N GLY A 53 -11.99 -27.04 2.71
CA GLY A 53 -11.20 -28.27 2.78
C GLY A 53 -9.69 -28.04 2.63
N ILE A 54 -9.20 -26.83 2.91
CA ILE A 54 -7.79 -26.44 2.75
C ILE A 54 -7.10 -26.10 4.06
N ALA A 55 -7.71 -26.35 5.21
CA ALA A 55 -7.13 -26.04 6.52
C ALA A 55 -5.70 -26.58 6.69
N GLY A 56 -5.41 -27.79 6.18
CA GLY A 56 -4.05 -28.36 6.22
C GLY A 56 -3.02 -27.65 5.33
N HIS A 57 -3.41 -26.68 4.50
CA HIS A 57 -2.55 -25.87 3.65
C HIS A 57 -2.32 -24.46 4.18
N VAL A 58 -3.03 -24.05 5.24
CA VAL A 58 -2.99 -22.67 5.75
C VAL A 58 -2.47 -22.64 7.17
N HIS A 59 -1.50 -21.78 7.42
CA HIS A 59 -0.92 -21.56 8.73
C HIS A 59 -1.17 -20.10 9.15
N PHE A 60 -2.14 -19.88 10.03
CA PHE A 60 -2.37 -18.59 10.68
C PHE A 60 -1.42 -18.46 11.87
N VAL A 61 -0.35 -17.69 11.70
CA VAL A 61 0.74 -17.61 12.71
C VAL A 61 0.57 -16.45 13.70
N GLY A 62 -0.50 -15.65 13.55
CA GLY A 62 -0.72 -14.48 14.38
C GLY A 62 0.23 -13.34 14.03
N HIS A 63 0.38 -12.39 14.96
CA HIS A 63 1.32 -11.28 14.81
C HIS A 63 2.75 -11.80 14.97
N VAL A 64 3.64 -11.32 14.11
CA VAL A 64 5.08 -11.61 14.13
C VAL A 64 5.85 -10.30 14.22
N ASP A 65 7.00 -10.33 14.88
CA ASP A 65 7.92 -9.19 14.92
C ASP A 65 8.65 -8.99 13.57
N ALA A 66 9.42 -7.92 13.47
CA ALA A 66 10.13 -7.58 12.24
C ALA A 66 11.17 -8.63 11.83
N GLU A 67 11.93 -9.17 12.80
CA GLU A 67 12.93 -10.20 12.53
C GLU A 67 12.29 -11.48 11.99
N THR A 68 11.23 -11.96 12.64
CA THR A 68 10.47 -13.13 12.20
C THR A 68 9.82 -12.89 10.85
N ARG A 69 9.25 -11.70 10.62
CA ARG A 69 8.69 -11.32 9.31
C ARG A 69 9.76 -11.41 8.21
N ASP A 70 10.95 -10.88 8.46
CA ASP A 70 12.03 -10.86 7.47
C ASP A 70 12.54 -12.28 7.16
N LEU A 71 12.64 -13.14 8.19
CA LEU A 71 12.91 -14.57 8.02
C LEU A 71 11.83 -15.27 7.19
N LEU A 72 10.55 -14.97 7.48
CA LEU A 72 9.42 -15.52 6.73
C LEU A 72 9.42 -15.07 5.26
N TYR A 73 9.77 -13.82 4.97
CA TYR A 73 9.98 -13.36 3.60
C TYR A 73 11.14 -14.10 2.92
N GLY A 74 12.24 -14.37 3.65
CA GLY A 74 13.40 -15.08 3.13
C GLY A 74 13.14 -16.54 2.73
N ILE A 75 12.16 -17.21 3.34
CA ILE A 75 11.80 -18.60 3.02
C ILE A 75 10.59 -18.74 2.09
N ALA A 76 9.83 -17.66 1.87
CA ALA A 76 8.67 -17.68 0.99
C ALA A 76 9.10 -17.74 -0.48
N ASP A 77 8.23 -18.30 -1.34
CA ASP A 77 8.44 -18.29 -2.80
C ASP A 77 7.74 -17.09 -3.45
N VAL A 78 6.59 -16.65 -2.91
CA VAL A 78 5.78 -15.54 -3.41
C VAL A 78 5.02 -14.87 -2.26
N ALA A 79 4.95 -13.54 -2.25
CA ALA A 79 4.05 -12.78 -1.39
C ALA A 79 2.77 -12.37 -2.12
N ALA A 80 1.63 -12.47 -1.43
CA ALA A 80 0.32 -12.15 -1.97
C ALA A 80 -0.40 -11.12 -1.09
N PHE A 81 -0.80 -9.99 -1.69
CA PHE A 81 -1.53 -8.90 -1.04
C PHE A 81 -2.76 -8.52 -1.88
N PRO A 82 -3.82 -9.35 -1.90
CA PRO A 82 -4.99 -9.16 -2.76
C PRO A 82 -5.98 -8.12 -2.20
N SER A 83 -5.45 -7.03 -1.65
CA SER A 83 -6.21 -5.98 -0.99
C SER A 83 -7.29 -5.41 -1.92
N ARG A 84 -8.47 -5.15 -1.37
CA ARG A 84 -9.56 -4.38 -1.97
C ARG A 84 -9.38 -2.88 -1.77
N TYR A 85 -8.71 -2.53 -0.68
CA TYR A 85 -8.35 -1.16 -0.34
C TYR A 85 -6.97 -1.16 0.32
N GLU A 86 -6.05 -0.37 -0.25
CA GLU A 86 -4.69 -0.23 0.27
C GLU A 86 -4.17 1.18 -0.03
N PRO A 87 -4.07 2.09 0.96
CA PRO A 87 -3.66 3.46 0.71
C PRO A 87 -2.19 3.56 0.29
N PHE A 88 -1.31 2.71 0.83
CA PHE A 88 0.11 2.75 0.51
C PHE A 88 0.66 1.39 0.11
N GLY A 89 0.56 0.37 0.97
CA GLY A 89 1.09 -0.96 0.66
C GLY A 89 2.53 -1.17 1.11
N ILE A 90 2.89 -0.72 2.32
CA ILE A 90 4.22 -0.90 2.93
C ILE A 90 4.67 -2.37 2.86
N VAL A 91 3.77 -3.30 3.17
CA VAL A 91 4.06 -4.75 3.14
C VAL A 91 4.51 -5.26 1.76
N ALA A 92 4.07 -4.62 0.67
CA ALA A 92 4.55 -4.94 -0.67
C ALA A 92 5.99 -4.45 -0.87
N LEU A 93 6.31 -3.22 -0.42
CA LEU A 93 7.69 -2.70 -0.46
C LEU A 93 8.64 -3.55 0.39
N GLU A 94 8.21 -4.01 1.56
CA GLU A 94 8.99 -4.89 2.43
C GLU A 94 9.31 -6.23 1.74
N ALA A 95 8.29 -6.87 1.16
CA ALA A 95 8.49 -8.11 0.39
C ALA A 95 9.40 -7.89 -0.84
N MET A 96 9.21 -6.79 -1.57
CA MET A 96 10.06 -6.43 -2.71
C MET A 96 11.51 -6.18 -2.27
N ALA A 97 11.74 -5.48 -1.14
CA ALA A 97 13.06 -5.25 -0.57
C ALA A 97 13.76 -6.56 -0.16
N ALA A 98 12.99 -7.53 0.34
CA ALA A 98 13.46 -8.88 0.64
C ALA A 98 13.81 -9.70 -0.62
N GLY A 99 13.47 -9.22 -1.82
CA GLY A 99 13.68 -9.95 -3.07
C GLY A 99 12.66 -11.05 -3.29
N LEU A 100 11.45 -10.90 -2.73
CA LEU A 100 10.33 -11.81 -2.89
C LEU A 100 9.42 -11.34 -4.05
N PRO A 101 9.06 -12.22 -5.01
CA PRO A 101 8.07 -11.89 -6.02
C PRO A 101 6.72 -11.56 -5.36
N VAL A 102 6.02 -10.54 -5.86
CA VAL A 102 4.75 -10.08 -5.29
C VAL A 102 3.59 -10.18 -6.27
N VAL A 103 2.42 -10.60 -5.76
CA VAL A 103 1.12 -10.47 -6.42
C VAL A 103 0.23 -9.55 -5.58
N VAL A 104 -0.30 -8.48 -6.17
CA VAL A 104 -1.05 -7.46 -5.43
C VAL A 104 -2.39 -7.14 -6.09
N GLY A 105 -3.35 -6.66 -5.29
CA GLY A 105 -4.57 -6.05 -5.83
C GLY A 105 -4.25 -4.76 -6.60
N ASP A 106 -4.94 -4.52 -7.71
CA ASP A 106 -4.82 -3.30 -8.52
C ASP A 106 -5.57 -2.11 -7.90
N VAL A 107 -5.15 -1.69 -6.70
CA VAL A 107 -5.81 -0.64 -5.90
C VAL A 107 -4.81 0.27 -5.19
N GLY A 108 -5.21 1.53 -4.99
CA GLY A 108 -4.49 2.53 -4.20
C GLY A 108 -2.98 2.53 -4.41
N GLY A 109 -2.20 2.58 -3.34
CA GLY A 109 -0.74 2.64 -3.40
C GLY A 109 -0.08 1.38 -4.00
N LEU A 110 -0.74 0.21 -3.97
CA LEU A 110 -0.21 -1.01 -4.60
C LEU A 110 -0.11 -0.87 -6.11
N LYS A 111 -1.05 -0.17 -6.73
CA LYS A 111 -1.04 0.12 -8.17
C LYS A 111 0.17 0.95 -8.57
N GLU A 112 0.56 1.90 -7.73
CA GLU A 112 1.70 2.80 -7.98
C GLU A 112 3.04 2.09 -7.72
N ILE A 113 3.13 1.32 -6.63
CA ILE A 113 4.33 0.54 -6.30
C ILE A 113 4.58 -0.53 -7.37
N VAL A 114 3.56 -1.35 -7.64
CA VAL A 114 3.61 -2.47 -8.59
C VAL A 114 3.09 -2.01 -9.95
N GLY A 115 3.76 -0.98 -10.49
CA GLY A 115 3.44 -0.38 -11.80
C GLY A 115 3.81 -1.26 -13.01
N ALA A 116 3.96 -0.62 -14.18
CA ALA A 116 4.20 -1.28 -15.47
C ALA A 116 5.60 -1.94 -15.62
N ASP A 117 6.53 -1.68 -14.70
CA ASP A 117 7.95 -2.06 -14.80
C ASP A 117 8.23 -3.57 -14.55
N GLU A 118 7.21 -4.42 -14.68
CA GLU A 118 7.28 -5.85 -14.39
C GLU A 118 7.95 -6.18 -13.03
N VAL A 119 7.63 -5.42 -11.99
CA VAL A 119 8.15 -5.57 -10.61
C VAL A 119 7.24 -6.42 -9.71
N GLY A 120 6.16 -6.93 -10.27
CA GLY A 120 5.15 -7.74 -9.60
C GLY A 120 3.99 -8.01 -10.55
N LEU A 121 3.03 -8.80 -10.11
CA LEU A 121 1.77 -9.01 -10.82
C LEU A 121 0.65 -8.26 -10.13
N ARG A 122 -0.15 -7.53 -10.90
CA ARG A 122 -1.40 -6.92 -10.42
C ARG A 122 -2.58 -7.77 -10.83
N ILE A 123 -3.55 -7.88 -9.93
CA ILE A 123 -4.81 -8.59 -10.19
C ILE A 123 -6.00 -7.66 -9.95
N ALA A 124 -7.10 -7.93 -10.65
CA ALA A 124 -8.37 -7.31 -10.31
C ALA A 124 -8.74 -7.65 -8.85
N PRO A 125 -9.21 -6.67 -8.06
CA PRO A 125 -9.66 -6.91 -6.69
C PRO A 125 -10.78 -7.95 -6.63
N SER A 126 -10.85 -8.69 -5.53
CA SER A 126 -11.88 -9.72 -5.32
C SER A 126 -11.94 -10.78 -6.43
N SER A 127 -10.80 -11.09 -7.08
CA SER A 127 -10.71 -12.11 -8.13
C SER A 127 -9.82 -13.29 -7.72
N PRO A 128 -10.40 -14.31 -7.07
CA PRO A 128 -9.66 -15.52 -6.67
C PRO A 128 -9.01 -16.25 -7.85
N GLY A 129 -9.70 -16.28 -9.01
CA GLY A 129 -9.18 -16.92 -10.22
C GLY A 129 -7.93 -16.23 -10.76
N ALA A 130 -7.96 -14.89 -10.86
CA ALA A 130 -6.80 -14.12 -11.30
C ALA A 130 -5.62 -14.27 -10.31
N LEU A 131 -5.91 -14.26 -9.00
CA LEU A 131 -4.91 -14.49 -7.97
C LEU A 131 -4.27 -15.88 -8.09
N SER A 132 -5.09 -16.93 -8.25
CA SER A 132 -4.62 -18.30 -8.41
C SER A 132 -3.71 -18.45 -9.62
N ALA A 133 -4.11 -17.90 -10.78
CA ALA A 133 -3.33 -17.94 -12.01
C ALA A 133 -2.01 -17.17 -11.89
N ALA A 134 -2.02 -16.00 -11.24
CA ALA A 134 -0.81 -15.20 -11.00
C ALA A 134 0.16 -15.93 -10.06
N LEU A 135 -0.34 -16.52 -8.97
CA LEU A 135 0.46 -17.34 -8.06
C LEU A 135 1.05 -18.55 -8.78
N LEU A 136 0.25 -19.28 -9.56
CA LEU A 136 0.72 -20.43 -10.33
C LEU A 136 1.84 -20.03 -11.30
N THR A 137 1.67 -18.92 -12.03
CA THR A 137 2.69 -18.38 -12.96
C THR A 137 4.04 -18.19 -12.27
N LEU A 138 4.06 -17.56 -11.08
CA LEU A 138 5.30 -17.30 -10.35
C LEU A 138 5.87 -18.56 -9.69
N LEU A 139 5.01 -19.51 -9.29
CA LEU A 139 5.43 -20.78 -8.68
C LEU A 139 5.95 -21.81 -9.70
N ASP A 140 5.52 -21.74 -10.97
CA ASP A 140 5.96 -22.62 -12.04
C ASP A 140 7.18 -22.05 -12.79
N ASP A 141 7.24 -20.74 -13.05
CA ASP A 141 8.38 -20.09 -13.70
C ASP A 141 9.25 -19.34 -12.69
N ARG A 142 10.11 -20.10 -11.99
CA ARG A 142 11.04 -19.54 -10.99
C ARG A 142 12.01 -18.53 -11.58
N ARG A 143 12.43 -18.69 -12.85
CA ARG A 143 13.38 -17.77 -13.50
C ARG A 143 12.72 -16.40 -13.69
N ARG A 144 11.50 -16.39 -14.21
CA ARG A 144 10.71 -15.16 -14.36
C ARG A 144 10.42 -14.51 -13.01
N ALA A 145 10.01 -15.31 -12.02
CA ALA A 145 9.74 -14.82 -10.67
C ALA A 145 10.98 -14.14 -10.05
N GLN A 146 12.15 -14.76 -10.15
CA GLN A 146 13.39 -14.17 -9.65
C GLN A 146 13.83 -12.91 -10.42
N ALA A 147 13.64 -12.87 -11.74
CA ALA A 147 13.93 -11.67 -12.52
C ALA A 147 13.03 -10.49 -12.12
N MET A 148 11.75 -10.75 -11.93
CA MET A 148 10.77 -9.79 -11.42
C MET A 148 11.15 -9.28 -10.03
N ALA A 149 11.51 -10.18 -9.11
CA ALA A 149 11.90 -9.80 -7.76
C ALA A 149 13.19 -8.97 -7.70
N ARG A 150 14.17 -9.24 -8.58
CA ARG A 150 15.38 -8.40 -8.69
C ARG A 150 15.03 -6.97 -9.11
N ARG A 151 14.24 -6.80 -10.16
CA ARG A 151 13.78 -5.47 -10.60
C ARG A 151 12.98 -4.76 -9.51
N ALA A 152 12.14 -5.50 -8.80
CA ALA A 152 11.36 -4.98 -7.69
C ALA A 152 12.26 -4.43 -6.57
N LYS A 153 13.27 -5.21 -6.17
CA LYS A 153 14.26 -4.81 -5.16
C LYS A 153 15.07 -3.59 -5.59
N GLU A 154 15.54 -3.56 -6.83
CA GLU A 154 16.24 -2.40 -7.41
C GLU A 154 15.37 -1.15 -7.41
N LYS A 155 14.07 -1.28 -7.78
CA LYS A 155 13.11 -0.17 -7.72
C LYS A 155 12.95 0.35 -6.30
N VAL A 156 12.82 -0.51 -5.29
CA VAL A 156 12.72 -0.09 -3.89
C VAL A 156 13.97 0.67 -3.45
N GLN A 157 15.16 0.15 -3.75
CA GLN A 157 16.44 0.77 -3.38
C GLN A 157 16.66 2.12 -4.06
N ARG A 158 16.12 2.33 -5.26
CA ARG A 158 16.23 3.60 -5.98
C ARG A 158 15.18 4.63 -5.56
N VAL A 159 13.92 4.19 -5.40
CA VAL A 159 12.77 5.09 -5.35
C VAL A 159 12.17 5.21 -3.95
N PHE A 160 12.29 4.21 -3.09
CA PHE A 160 11.55 4.14 -1.83
C PHE A 160 12.44 4.09 -0.59
N THR A 161 13.70 4.51 -0.70
CA THR A 161 14.58 4.69 0.46
C THR A 161 14.24 5.94 1.24
N TRP A 162 14.53 5.93 2.54
CA TRP A 162 14.33 7.09 3.42
C TRP A 162 15.02 8.34 2.88
N SER A 163 16.26 8.22 2.40
CA SER A 163 17.00 9.34 1.82
C SER A 163 16.32 9.89 0.56
N SER A 164 15.82 9.02 -0.32
CA SER A 164 15.13 9.41 -1.55
C SER A 164 13.76 10.05 -1.27
N VAL A 165 13.02 9.53 -0.29
CA VAL A 165 11.75 10.12 0.16
C VAL A 165 12.00 11.49 0.81
N ALA A 166 12.94 11.58 1.75
CA ALA A 166 13.27 12.83 2.45
C ALA A 166 13.70 13.93 1.48
N ALA A 167 14.59 13.63 0.52
CA ALA A 167 15.04 14.61 -0.47
C ALA A 167 13.90 15.13 -1.36
N ARG A 168 12.96 14.26 -1.77
CA ARG A 168 11.78 14.70 -2.53
C ARG A 168 10.81 15.52 -1.70
N THR A 169 10.60 15.16 -0.43
CA THR A 169 9.78 15.95 0.49
C THR A 169 10.37 17.33 0.71
N GLU A 170 11.69 17.44 0.90
CA GLU A 170 12.40 18.71 1.02
C GLU A 170 12.23 19.57 -0.25
N GLN A 171 12.34 18.96 -1.44
CA GLN A 171 12.13 19.67 -2.70
C GLN A 171 10.73 20.29 -2.81
N VAL A 172 9.69 19.54 -2.41
CA VAL A 172 8.32 20.05 -2.38
C VAL A 172 8.19 21.20 -1.38
N TYR A 173 8.77 21.08 -0.19
CA TYR A 173 8.75 22.18 0.79
C TYR A 173 9.45 23.43 0.27
N ALA A 174 10.60 23.27 -0.38
CA ALA A 174 11.32 24.38 -1.00
C ALA A 174 10.53 25.02 -2.15
N GLU A 175 9.78 24.24 -2.93
CA GLU A 175 8.90 24.74 -3.98
C GLU A 175 7.73 25.53 -3.41
N VAL A 176 7.03 24.98 -2.42
CA VAL A 176 5.92 25.65 -1.74
C VAL A 176 6.37 26.95 -1.09
N LEU A 177 7.57 26.97 -0.48
CA LEU A 177 8.13 28.18 0.11
C LEU A 177 8.40 29.25 -0.96
N ARG A 178 8.99 28.90 -2.10
CA ARG A 178 9.22 29.84 -3.21
C ARG A 178 7.92 30.38 -3.80
N GLU A 179 6.89 29.56 -3.92
CA GLU A 179 5.56 30.01 -4.37
C GLU A 179 4.93 30.96 -3.36
N TYR A 180 5.01 30.63 -2.07
CA TYR A 180 4.52 31.47 -0.98
C TYR A 180 5.19 32.85 -0.98
N GLU A 181 6.53 32.91 -1.07
CA GLU A 181 7.31 34.15 -1.11
C GLU A 181 6.94 35.06 -2.30
N ARG A 182 6.51 34.47 -3.42
CA ARG A 182 6.06 35.20 -4.62
C ARG A 182 4.57 35.55 -4.59
N SER A 183 3.83 35.03 -3.64
CA SER A 183 2.38 35.25 -3.53
C SER A 183 2.05 36.53 -2.76
N GLY A 184 0.87 37.09 -3.00
CA GLY A 184 0.33 38.19 -2.18
C GLY A 184 -0.06 37.78 -0.75
N TRP A 185 0.14 36.50 -0.39
CA TRP A 185 -0.09 35.96 0.95
C TRP A 185 1.18 35.97 1.81
N ALA A 186 2.33 36.32 1.23
CA ALA A 186 3.59 36.42 1.95
C ALA A 186 3.45 37.41 3.11
N VAL A 187 3.51 36.92 4.34
CA VAL A 187 3.60 37.76 5.53
C VAL A 187 4.94 38.50 5.48
N PRO A 188 4.95 39.85 5.56
CA PRO A 188 6.20 40.60 5.59
C PRO A 188 7.08 40.12 6.75
N PRO A 189 8.42 40.12 6.61
CA PRO A 189 9.29 39.76 7.71
C PRO A 189 8.99 40.62 8.94
N ALA A 190 9.17 40.07 10.14
CA ALA A 190 8.78 40.73 11.40
C ALA A 190 9.45 42.10 11.63
N SER A 191 10.53 42.42 10.90
CA SER A 191 11.15 43.74 10.84
C SER A 191 10.26 44.81 10.19
N ASP A 192 9.37 44.42 9.27
CA ASP A 192 8.49 45.30 8.52
C ASP A 192 7.15 45.52 9.23
N LEU A 193 6.81 44.68 10.21
CA LEU A 193 5.62 44.81 11.06
C LEU A 193 5.72 45.97 12.08
N ARG A 194 6.87 46.66 12.17
CA ARG A 194 7.07 47.86 13.03
C ARG A 194 6.83 49.18 12.31
N ARG A 195 6.40 49.18 11.05
CA ARG A 195 5.87 50.38 10.40
C ARG A 195 4.36 50.35 10.57
N GLU A 196 3.80 51.39 11.20
CA GLU A 196 2.35 51.60 11.23
C GLU A 196 1.78 51.39 9.81
N PRO A 197 0.62 50.74 9.68
CA PRO A 197 0.05 50.49 8.36
C PRO A 197 -0.21 51.82 7.68
N ALA A 198 0.51 52.10 6.59
CA ALA A 198 0.06 53.09 5.62
C ALA A 198 -1.35 52.67 5.18
N ALA A 199 -2.31 53.57 5.35
CA ALA A 199 -3.72 53.32 5.12
C ALA A 199 -3.94 52.54 3.81
N MET A 200 -4.60 51.38 3.92
CA MET A 200 -5.05 50.60 2.77
C MET A 200 -5.86 51.52 1.84
N PRO A 201 -5.54 51.63 0.53
CA PRO A 201 -6.38 52.38 -0.39
C PRO A 201 -7.75 51.71 -0.43
N ALA A 202 -8.80 52.51 -0.22
CA ALA A 202 -10.18 52.07 -0.20
C ALA A 202 -10.51 51.30 -1.49
N GLY A 203 -10.65 49.99 -1.37
CA GLY A 203 -11.10 49.13 -2.46
C GLY A 203 -12.51 49.54 -2.87
N ARG A 204 -12.72 49.71 -4.18
CA ARG A 204 -14.05 49.75 -4.79
C ARG A 204 -14.72 48.39 -4.63
N TYR A 205 -15.28 48.12 -3.45
CA TYR A 205 -16.30 47.08 -3.31
C TYR A 205 -17.62 47.65 -3.80
N GLY A 206 -18.00 47.23 -5.01
CA GLY A 206 -19.33 47.44 -5.55
C GLY A 206 -20.38 46.90 -4.59
N SER A 207 -21.41 47.71 -4.39
CA SER A 207 -22.62 47.40 -3.66
C SER A 207 -23.31 46.17 -4.25
N ASP A 208 -23.41 45.09 -3.47
CA ASP A 208 -24.63 44.31 -3.50
C ASP A 208 -24.97 43.80 -2.09
N LYS A 209 -26.10 44.30 -1.57
CA LYS A 209 -26.64 43.98 -0.26
C LYS A 209 -27.65 42.87 -0.44
N GLY A 210 -27.36 41.68 0.10
CA GLY A 210 -28.29 40.55 0.08
C GLY A 210 -28.22 39.67 1.32
N ARG A 211 -28.75 40.19 2.43
CA ARG A 211 -29.18 39.53 3.68
C ARG A 211 -29.15 37.98 3.71
N HIS A 212 -28.42 37.39 4.67
CA HIS A 212 -29.00 36.73 5.85
C HIS A 212 -27.89 36.28 6.82
N ASN A 213 -28.06 36.68 8.08
CA ASN A 213 -27.20 36.36 9.21
C ASN A 213 -28.03 35.45 10.14
N ALA A 214 -27.47 34.34 10.61
CA ALA A 214 -27.76 33.76 11.92
C ALA A 214 -26.87 32.54 12.17
N TYR A 215 -25.76 32.77 12.85
CA TYR A 215 -25.12 31.78 13.72
C TYR A 215 -26.07 31.47 14.88
N VAL A 216 -26.32 30.19 15.17
CA VAL A 216 -26.72 29.74 16.51
C VAL A 216 -25.84 28.56 16.89
N THR A 217 -24.99 28.84 17.87
CA THR A 217 -24.21 27.91 18.67
C THR A 217 -25.17 27.12 19.58
N ARG A 218 -25.08 25.78 19.55
CA ARG A 218 -25.17 24.87 20.70
C ARG A 218 -24.50 23.56 20.35
#